data_AF-A0A1X0RT46-F1
#
_entry.id   AF-A0A1X0RT46-F1
#
_cell.length_a   1.000
_cell.length_b   1.000
_cell.length_c   1.000
_cell.angle_alpha   90.00
_cell.angle_beta   90.00
_cell.angle_gamma   90.00
#
_symmetry.space_group_name_H-M   'P 1'
#
loop_
_entity.id
_entity.type
_entity.pdbx_description
1 polymer ?
#
loop_
_entity_poly.entity_id
_entity_poly.type
_entity_poly.pdbx_seq_one_letter_code
_entity_poly.pdbx_strand_id
1 'polypeptide(L)'
;MSVQDKDIRAFEKSFQIAADEMVYAIESQGSIYYRGDFLAASEAVHLCIDQFHDLLHSLKPDKSHTFQLKWSEPLFKLRSRLDSLPSPKDKD
;
A
#
# COMPACT_ATOMS: atom_id res chain seq x y z
N MET A 1 -0.18 16.83 19.82
CA MET A 1 -0.03 15.76 18.82
C MET A 1 1.11 16.14 17.88
N SER A 2 2.18 15.35 17.78
CA SER A 2 3.37 15.74 17.01
C SER A 2 3.14 15.59 15.50
N VAL A 3 3.94 16.30 14.68
CA VAL A 3 3.92 16.16 13.21
C VAL A 3 4.19 14.71 12.80
N GLN A 4 5.18 14.05 13.42
CA GLN A 4 5.49 12.63 13.21
C GLN A 4 4.29 11.70 13.48
N ASP A 5 3.46 12.00 14.49
CA ASP A 5 2.27 11.17 14.75
C ASP A 5 1.16 11.42 13.71
N LYS A 6 1.12 12.59 13.08
CA LYS A 6 0.21 12.86 11.95
C LYS A 6 0.67 12.11 10.70
N ASP A 7 1.96 12.12 10.42
CA ASP A 7 2.52 11.46 9.25
C ASP A 7 2.38 9.93 9.36
N ILE A 8 2.61 9.36 10.55
CA ILE A 8 2.33 7.93 10.80
C ILE A 8 0.86 7.59 10.56
N ARG A 9 -0.10 8.41 11.04
CA ARG A 9 -1.53 8.17 10.79
C ARG A 9 -1.91 8.34 9.32
N ALA A 10 -1.25 9.24 8.60
CA ALA A 10 -1.46 9.40 7.16
C ALA A 10 -1.02 8.13 6.43
N PHE A 11 0.14 7.57 6.79
CA PHE A 11 0.58 6.27 6.29
C PHE A 11 -0.39 5.14 6.64
N GLU A 12 -0.87 5.06 7.88
CA GLU A 12 -1.84 4.03 8.30
C GLU A 12 -3.13 4.11 7.47
N LYS A 13 -3.58 5.32 7.13
CA LYS A 13 -4.73 5.53 6.24
C LYS A 13 -4.43 5.08 4.81
N SER A 14 -3.26 5.43 4.26
CA SER A 14 -2.85 4.99 2.93
C SER A 14 -2.69 3.46 2.85
N PHE A 15 -2.21 2.81 3.90
CA PHE A 15 -2.16 1.36 3.99
C PHE A 15 -3.56 0.74 3.96
N GLN A 16 -4.52 1.30 4.71
CA GLN A 16 -5.90 0.84 4.68
C GLN A 16 -6.52 0.98 3.29
N ILE A 17 -6.34 2.13 2.64
CA ILE A 17 -6.83 2.35 1.26
C ILE A 17 -6.22 1.31 0.32
N ALA A 18 -4.91 1.11 0.37
CA ALA A 18 -4.25 0.13 -0.48
C ALA A 18 -4.73 -1.31 -0.22
N ALA A 19 -5.08 -1.64 1.03
CA ALA A 19 -5.68 -2.93 1.37
C ALA A 19 -7.12 -3.06 0.82
N ASP A 20 -7.91 -2.00 0.86
CA ASP A 20 -9.28 -1.98 0.33
C ASP A 20 -9.29 -2.07 -1.20
N GLU A 21 -8.45 -1.28 -1.89
CA GLU A 21 -8.29 -1.34 -3.35
C GLU A 21 -7.80 -2.73 -3.80
N MET A 22 -6.93 -3.36 -3.02
CA MET A 22 -6.50 -4.74 -3.27
C MET A 22 -7.69 -5.72 -3.22
N VAL A 23 -8.61 -5.55 -2.28
CA VAL A 23 -9.83 -6.37 -2.21
C VAL A 23 -10.67 -6.17 -3.47
N TYR A 24 -10.91 -4.93 -3.89
CA TYR A 24 -11.64 -4.65 -5.12
C TYR A 24 -10.99 -5.29 -6.34
N ALA A 25 -9.67 -5.16 -6.49
CA ALA A 25 -8.93 -5.79 -7.57
C ALA A 25 -9.06 -7.31 -7.56
N ILE A 26 -9.03 -7.96 -6.39
CA ILE A 26 -9.21 -9.40 -6.29
C ILE A 26 -10.64 -9.80 -6.68
N GLU A 27 -11.65 -9.11 -6.16
CA GLU A 27 -13.06 -9.42 -6.37
C GLU A 27 -13.51 -9.19 -7.82
N SER A 28 -12.92 -8.22 -8.50
CA SER A 28 -13.28 -7.87 -9.87
C SER A 28 -12.54 -8.68 -10.93
N GLN A 29 -11.66 -9.61 -10.56
CA GLN A 29 -10.98 -10.51 -11.50
C GLN A 29 -11.97 -11.20 -12.45
N GLY A 30 -11.66 -11.17 -13.75
CA GLY A 30 -12.53 -11.72 -14.81
C GLY A 30 -13.70 -10.83 -15.20
N SER A 31 -13.91 -9.70 -14.52
CA SER A 31 -14.90 -8.68 -14.89
C SER A 31 -14.29 -7.55 -15.73
N ILE A 32 -15.16 -6.69 -16.28
CA ILE A 32 -14.73 -5.49 -17.02
C ILE A 32 -14.08 -4.43 -16.11
N TYR A 33 -14.30 -4.50 -14.80
CA TYR A 33 -13.79 -3.54 -13.81
C TYR A 33 -12.35 -3.83 -13.40
N TYR A 34 -11.89 -5.07 -13.61
CA TYR A 34 -10.59 -5.54 -13.12
C TYR A 34 -9.42 -4.63 -13.45
N ARG A 35 -9.38 -4.11 -14.69
CA ARG A 35 -8.29 -3.23 -15.12
C ARG A 35 -8.25 -1.93 -14.30
N GLY A 36 -9.41 -1.34 -14.00
CA GLY A 36 -9.49 -0.13 -13.20
C GLY A 36 -9.05 -0.39 -11.77
N ASP A 37 -9.59 -1.45 -11.16
CA ASP A 37 -9.29 -1.79 -9.77
C ASP A 37 -7.85 -2.23 -9.58
N PHE A 38 -7.26 -2.97 -10.54
CA PHE A 38 -5.84 -3.31 -10.53
C PHE A 38 -4.95 -2.07 -10.54
N LEU A 39 -5.27 -1.06 -11.37
CA LEU A 39 -4.51 0.19 -11.43
C LEU A 39 -4.64 0.97 -10.11
N ALA A 40 -5.85 1.09 -9.56
CA ALA A 40 -6.09 1.75 -8.28
C ALA A 40 -5.32 1.07 -7.13
N ALA A 41 -5.35 -0.26 -7.07
CA ALA A 41 -4.58 -1.03 -6.11
C ALA A 41 -3.07 -0.82 -6.31
N SER A 42 -2.59 -0.81 -7.55
CA SER A 42 -1.17 -0.58 -7.85
C SER A 42 -0.71 0.81 -7.39
N GLU A 43 -1.46 1.86 -7.71
CA GLU A 43 -1.16 3.23 -7.30
C GLU A 43 -1.16 3.37 -5.78
N ALA A 44 -2.18 2.84 -5.11
CA ALA A 44 -2.30 2.92 -3.66
C ALA A 44 -1.17 2.16 -2.94
N VAL A 45 -0.78 0.98 -3.42
CA VAL A 45 0.34 0.20 -2.87
C VAL A 45 1.66 0.94 -3.07
N HIS A 46 1.92 1.49 -4.25
CA HIS A 46 3.14 2.27 -4.50
C HIS A 46 3.24 3.51 -3.60
N LEU A 47 2.15 4.28 -3.49
CA LEU A 47 2.10 5.42 -2.58
C LEU A 47 2.38 5.03 -1.13
N CYS A 48 1.83 3.89 -0.68
CA CYS A 48 2.06 3.39 0.67
C CYS A 48 3.53 3.01 0.90
N ILE A 49 4.18 2.40 -0.09
CA ILE A 49 5.60 2.04 -0.04
C ILE A 49 6.49 3.29 0.03
N ASP A 50 6.20 4.30 -0.79
CA ASP A 50 6.97 5.54 -0.81
C ASP A 50 6.86 6.27 0.53
N GLN A 51 5.64 6.40 1.07
CA GLN A 51 5.42 6.98 2.40
C GLN A 51 6.12 6.21 3.51
N PHE A 52 6.18 4.88 3.43
CA PHE A 52 6.91 4.06 4.39
C PHE A 52 8.39 4.42 4.41
N HIS A 53 9.04 4.49 3.24
CA HIS A 53 10.44 4.87 3.12
C HIS A 53 10.70 6.30 3.62
N ASP A 54 9.87 7.26 3.22
CA ASP A 54 9.98 8.66 3.67
C ASP A 54 9.86 8.78 5.20
N LEU A 55 8.97 7.99 5.82
CA LEU A 55 8.83 7.94 7.27
C LEU A 55 10.05 7.31 7.95
N LEU A 56 10.63 6.24 7.40
CA LEU A 56 11.85 5.66 7.97
C LEU A 56 13.00 6.68 8.04
N HIS A 57 13.11 7.57 7.05
CA HIS A 57 14.13 8.61 7.01
C HIS A 57 13.82 9.84 7.87
N SER A 58 12.55 10.17 8.09
CA SER A 58 12.13 11.41 8.78
C SER A 58 11.82 11.22 10.27
N LEU A 59 11.49 10.00 10.71
CA LEU A 59 11.21 9.70 12.10
C LEU A 59 12.49 9.71 12.96
N LYS A 60 12.34 10.03 14.25
CA LYS A 60 13.44 9.84 15.23
C LYS A 60 13.85 8.35 15.27
N PRO A 61 15.13 8.02 15.55
CA PRO A 61 15.64 6.65 15.48
C PRO A 61 14.77 5.59 16.17
N ASP A 62 14.37 5.81 17.43
CA ASP A 62 13.54 4.86 18.18
C ASP A 62 12.15 4.66 17.55
N LYS A 63 11.55 5.74 17.04
CA LYS A 63 10.26 5.70 16.36
C LYS A 63 10.37 5.04 14.99
N SER A 64 11.42 5.35 14.23
CA SER A 64 11.72 4.75 12.93
C SER A 64 11.89 3.23 13.07
N HIS A 65 12.67 2.78 14.06
CA HIS A 65 12.85 1.35 14.33
C HIS A 65 11.53 0.65 14.70
N THR A 66 10.75 1.23 15.61
CA THR A 66 9.44 0.68 16.00
C THR A 66 8.47 0.63 14.82
N PHE A 67 8.44 1.68 14.00
CA PHE A 67 7.62 1.78 12.81
C PHE A 67 8.02 0.73 11.76
N GLN A 68 9.32 0.57 11.52
CA GLN A 68 9.86 -0.45 10.62
C GLN A 68 9.45 -1.86 11.05
N LEU A 69 9.63 -2.21 12.33
CA LEU A 69 9.27 -3.52 12.86
C LEU A 69 7.76 -3.80 12.71
N LYS A 70 6.92 -2.79 12.93
CA LYS A 70 5.46 -2.92 12.83
C LYS A 70 4.99 -3.14 11.38
N TRP A 71 5.60 -2.46 10.41
CA TRP A 71 5.00 -2.31 9.08
C TRP A 71 5.73 -3.00 7.93
N SER A 72 6.97 -3.45 8.13
CA SER A 72 7.74 -4.11 7.04
C SER A 72 7.04 -5.37 6.53
N GLU A 73 6.59 -6.26 7.41
CA GLU A 73 5.93 -7.51 7.00
C GLU A 73 4.52 -7.27 6.40
N PRO A 74 3.63 -6.46 7.00
CA PRO A 74 2.36 -6.11 6.36
C PRO A 74 2.51 -5.51 4.95
N LEU A 75 3.47 -4.60 4.78
CA LEU A 75 3.72 -3.94 3.50
C LEU A 75 4.30 -4.93 2.47
N PHE A 76 5.22 -5.80 2.89
CA PHE A 76 5.74 -6.88 2.05
C PHE A 76 4.62 -7.82 1.56
N LYS A 77 3.70 -8.21 2.45
CA LYS A 77 2.54 -9.04 2.09
C LYS A 77 1.62 -8.33 1.10
N LEU A 78 1.37 -7.04 1.31
CA LEU A 78 0.52 -6.25 0.42
C LEU A 78 1.13 -6.14 -0.99
N ARG A 79 2.44 -5.85 -1.07
CA ARG A 79 3.18 -5.82 -2.33
C ARG A 79 3.18 -7.19 -3.03
N SER A 80 3.45 -8.25 -2.28
CA SER A 80 3.48 -9.62 -2.82
C SER A 80 2.11 -10.04 -3.38
N ARG A 81 1.01 -9.59 -2.76
CA ARG A 81 -0.34 -9.81 -3.28
C ARG A 81 -0.54 -9.08 -4.61
N LEU A 82 -0.12 -7.82 -4.71
CA LEU A 82 -0.19 -7.06 -5.97
C LEU A 82 0.57 -7.78 -7.08
N ASP A 83 1.81 -8.19 -6.79
CA ASP A 83 2.68 -8.87 -7.77
C ASP A 83 2.12 -10.25 -8.21
N SER A 84 1.26 -10.86 -7.39
CA SER A 84 0.59 -12.13 -7.71
C SER A 84 -0.70 -11.99 -8.53
N LEU A 85 -1.22 -10.77 -8.67
CA LEU A 85 -2.44 -10.52 -9.43
C LEU A 85 -2.19 -10.75 -10.93
N PRO A 86 -3.15 -11.35 -11.67
CA PRO A 86 -3.07 -11.45 -13.12
C PRO A 86 -2.83 -10.09 -13.77
N SER A 87 -1.90 -9.99 -14.73
CA SER A 87 -1.76 -8.75 -15.48
C SER A 87 -3.09 -8.44 -16.19
N PRO A 88 -3.67 -7.23 -16.02
CA PRO A 88 -4.87 -6.86 -16.72
C PRO A 88 -4.57 -6.88 -18.22
N LYS A 89 -5.28 -7.73 -18.96
CA LYS A 89 -5.10 -7.82 -20.42
C LYS A 89 -5.36 -6.45 -21.02
N ASP A 90 -4.44 -5.98 -21.86
CA ASP A 90 -4.75 -4.91 -22.79
C ASP A 90 -5.87 -5.43 -23.70
N LYS A 91 -6.93 -4.63 -23.88
CA LYS A 91 -7.90 -4.92 -24.93
C LYS A 91 -7.18 -4.62 -26.24
N ASP A 92 -6.82 -5.69 -26.97
CA ASP A 92 -6.41 -5.61 -28.37
C ASP A 92 -7.42 -4.79 -29.21
#